data_AF-A0A8X6MYS7-F1
#
_entry.id   AF-A0A8X6MYS7-F1
#
_cell.length_a   1.000
_cell.length_b   1.000
_cell.length_c   1.000
_cell.angle_alpha   90.00
_cell.angle_beta   90.00
_cell.angle_gamma   90.00
#
_symmetry.space_group_name_H-M   'P 1'
#
loop_
_entity.id
_entity.type
_entity.pdbx_description
1 polymer ?
#
loop_
_entity_poly.entity_id
_entity_poly.type
_entity_poly.pdbx_seq_one_letter_code
_entity_poly.pdbx_strand_id
1 'polypeptide(L)'
;MRLPLQSTKIKSEARELVESFPITNENYPLAIESLTERYGRKELLIDFYVRELLKLVLNNATKKKQDSLSSLYNKLSTQLRALSSLGVTTDQWGVILYPSVKSSLPTHILRSFERQRKNIDSEQSISTLDAIVSFLKSEVQSEEEKKLSRSEILPYERECKHLAKSQNTLTAAVELFIQESKDTRSFLSSH
;
A
#
# COMPACT_ATOMS: atom_id res chain seq x y z
N MET A 1 16.61 -33.62 -11.40
CA MET A 1 15.73 -32.46 -11.13
C MET A 1 14.62 -32.89 -10.15
N ARG A 2 14.41 -32.19 -9.02
CA ARG A 2 13.40 -32.47 -7.95
C ARG A 2 12.33 -31.35 -7.88
N LEU A 3 11.91 -30.79 -9.01
CA LEU A 3 11.15 -29.53 -9.05
C LEU A 3 9.81 -29.57 -8.26
N PRO A 4 8.96 -30.61 -8.33
CA PRO A 4 7.67 -30.61 -7.62
C PRO A 4 7.82 -30.68 -6.09
N LEU A 5 8.85 -31.40 -5.62
CA LEU A 5 9.18 -31.47 -4.21
C LEU A 5 9.63 -30.09 -3.70
N GLN A 6 10.49 -29.39 -4.44
CA GLN A 6 10.94 -28.06 -4.02
C GLN A 6 9.81 -27.01 -3.99
N SER A 7 8.76 -27.21 -4.78
CA SER A 7 7.61 -26.30 -4.87
C SER A 7 6.51 -26.54 -3.83
N THR A 8 6.63 -27.57 -2.98
CA THR A 8 5.63 -27.92 -1.97
C THR A 8 6.15 -27.67 -0.55
N LYS A 9 5.27 -27.18 0.34
CA LYS A 9 5.64 -26.91 1.74
C LYS A 9 5.89 -28.23 2.47
N ILE A 10 6.99 -28.31 3.20
CA ILE A 10 7.34 -29.47 4.03
C ILE A 10 6.21 -29.73 5.05
N LYS A 11 5.81 -31.01 5.23
CA LYS A 11 4.68 -31.45 6.08
C LYS A 11 3.31 -30.89 5.64
N SER A 12 3.07 -30.76 4.34
CA SER A 12 1.75 -30.46 3.81
C SER A 12 1.15 -31.66 3.11
N GLU A 13 -0.17 -31.76 3.04
CA GLU A 13 -0.86 -32.82 2.29
C GLU A 13 -0.45 -32.85 0.81
N ALA A 14 -0.21 -31.67 0.22
CA ALA A 14 0.29 -31.56 -1.15
C ALA A 14 1.68 -32.18 -1.30
N ARG A 15 2.54 -32.07 -0.28
CA ARG A 15 3.87 -32.68 -0.27
C ARG A 15 3.78 -34.20 -0.16
N GLU A 16 2.92 -34.72 0.72
CA GLU A 16 2.66 -36.15 0.86
C GLU A 16 2.13 -36.76 -0.44
N LEU A 17 1.24 -36.03 -1.13
CA LEU A 17 0.73 -36.43 -2.44
C LEU A 17 1.82 -36.50 -3.51
N VAL A 18 2.79 -35.59 -3.51
CA VAL A 18 3.92 -35.64 -4.46
C VAL A 18 4.89 -36.77 -4.10
N GLU A 19 5.11 -37.02 -2.80
CA GLU A 19 6.01 -38.06 -2.31
C GLU A 19 5.47 -39.48 -2.52
N SER A 20 4.17 -39.65 -2.76
CA SER A 20 3.58 -40.95 -3.09
C SER A 20 3.97 -41.45 -4.49
N PHE A 21 4.45 -40.57 -5.36
CA PHE A 21 4.93 -40.93 -6.68
C PHE A 21 6.44 -41.26 -6.65
N PRO A 22 6.88 -42.34 -7.33
CA PRO A 22 8.31 -42.59 -7.55
C PRO A 22 8.99 -41.39 -8.24
N ILE A 23 10.24 -41.11 -7.86
CA ILE A 23 11.02 -39.98 -8.39
C ILE A 23 11.60 -40.35 -9.78
N THR A 24 10.73 -40.39 -10.78
CA THR A 24 11.05 -40.68 -12.19
C THR A 24 10.52 -39.57 -13.08
N ASN A 25 11.16 -39.36 -14.24
CA ASN A 25 10.74 -38.31 -15.18
C ASN A 25 9.30 -38.52 -15.68
N GLU A 26 8.89 -39.77 -15.87
CA GLU A 26 7.58 -40.17 -16.38
C GLU A 26 6.44 -39.92 -15.38
N ASN A 27 6.74 -39.90 -14.07
CA ASN A 27 5.73 -39.74 -13.03
C ASN A 27 5.48 -38.27 -12.64
N TYR A 28 6.33 -37.32 -13.06
CA TYR A 28 6.11 -35.90 -12.74
C TYR A 28 4.81 -35.34 -13.33
N PRO A 29 4.45 -35.60 -14.60
CA PRO A 29 3.17 -35.16 -15.15
C PRO A 29 1.98 -35.70 -14.34
N LEU A 30 2.03 -36.96 -13.90
CA LEU A 30 0.98 -37.59 -13.08
C LEU A 30 0.85 -36.95 -11.69
N ALA A 31 1.98 -36.59 -11.07
CA ALA A 31 1.98 -35.87 -9.79
C ALA A 31 1.40 -34.44 -9.94
N ILE A 32 1.73 -33.75 -11.04
CA ILE A 32 1.16 -32.43 -11.35
C ILE A 32 -0.33 -32.53 -11.64
N GLU A 33 -0.76 -33.54 -12.40
CA GLU A 33 -2.17 -33.82 -12.68
C GLU A 33 -2.95 -34.08 -11.38
N SER A 34 -2.44 -34.95 -10.51
CA SER A 34 -3.07 -35.26 -9.21
C SER A 34 -3.17 -34.02 -8.31
N LEU A 35 -2.13 -33.17 -8.29
CA LEU A 35 -2.18 -31.88 -7.59
C LEU A 35 -3.23 -30.94 -8.19
N THR A 36 -3.33 -30.91 -9.52
CA THR A 36 -4.27 -30.05 -10.25
C THR A 36 -5.71 -30.52 -10.06
N GLU A 37 -5.96 -31.83 -10.04
CA GLU A 37 -7.29 -32.39 -9.79
C GLU A 37 -7.78 -32.06 -8.36
N ARG A 38 -6.87 -32.18 -7.37
CA ARG A 38 -7.20 -31.94 -5.97
C ARG A 38 -7.30 -30.45 -5.63
N TYR A 39 -6.38 -29.62 -6.12
CA TYR A 39 -6.24 -28.22 -5.69
C TYR A 39 -6.47 -27.18 -6.81
N GLY A 40 -6.45 -27.58 -8.08
CA GLY A 40 -6.60 -26.72 -9.25
C GLY A 40 -8.05 -26.47 -9.67
N ARG A 41 -9.02 -26.67 -8.78
CA ARG A 41 -10.45 -26.46 -9.05
C ARG A 41 -10.74 -24.97 -9.27
N LYS A 42 -10.71 -24.54 -10.53
CA LYS A 42 -10.83 -23.13 -10.94
C LYS A 42 -12.04 -22.44 -10.34
N GLU A 43 -13.22 -23.06 -10.36
CA GLU A 43 -14.45 -22.48 -9.81
C GLU A 43 -14.33 -22.11 -8.32
N LEU A 44 -13.71 -22.99 -7.51
CA LEU A 44 -13.50 -22.73 -6.09
C LEU A 44 -12.46 -21.63 -5.86
N LEU A 45 -11.42 -21.60 -6.69
CA LEU A 45 -10.41 -20.54 -6.63
C LEU A 45 -11.00 -19.18 -7.00
N ILE A 46 -11.84 -19.11 -8.03
CA ILE A 46 -12.56 -17.90 -8.41
C ILE A 46 -13.44 -17.43 -7.24
N ASP A 47 -14.26 -18.30 -6.67
CA ASP A 47 -15.12 -17.96 -5.53
C ASP A 47 -14.29 -17.44 -4.33
N PHE A 48 -13.18 -18.11 -4.01
CA PHE A 48 -12.28 -17.68 -2.94
C PHE A 48 -11.72 -16.27 -3.17
N TYR A 49 -11.17 -16.00 -4.36
CA TYR A 49 -10.56 -14.71 -4.68
C TYR A 49 -11.59 -13.59 -4.79
N VAL A 50 -12.79 -13.87 -5.31
CA VAL A 50 -13.91 -12.91 -5.31
C VAL A 50 -14.32 -12.56 -3.88
N ARG A 51 -14.48 -13.55 -3.00
CA ARG A 51 -14.83 -13.32 -1.59
C ARG A 51 -13.78 -12.49 -0.86
N GLU A 52 -12.49 -12.80 -1.05
CA GLU A 52 -11.41 -12.03 -0.43
C GLU A 52 -11.35 -10.60 -0.96
N LEU A 53 -11.59 -10.39 -2.26
CA LEU A 53 -11.71 -9.05 -2.85
C LEU A 53 -12.87 -8.26 -2.25
N LEU A 54 -14.08 -8.84 -2.21
CA LEU A 54 -15.26 -8.19 -1.63
C LEU A 54 -15.06 -7.87 -0.15
N LYS A 55 -14.46 -8.79 0.61
CA LYS A 55 -14.13 -8.60 2.02
C LYS A 55 -13.13 -7.47 2.22
N LEU A 56 -12.12 -7.35 1.36
CA LEU A 56 -11.16 -6.24 1.38
C LEU A 56 -11.86 -4.90 1.16
N VAL A 57 -12.71 -4.83 0.13
CA VAL A 57 -13.45 -3.63 -0.25
C VAL A 57 -14.41 -3.20 0.86
N LEU A 58 -15.19 -4.14 1.40
CA LEU A 58 -16.13 -3.88 2.50
C LEU A 58 -15.41 -3.45 3.77
N ASN A 59 -14.29 -4.08 4.10
CA ASN A 59 -13.49 -3.71 5.26
C ASN A 59 -12.96 -2.28 5.15
N ASN A 60 -12.52 -1.84 3.97
CA ASN A 60 -12.03 -0.47 3.82
C ASN A 60 -13.17 0.56 3.84
N ALA A 61 -14.35 0.21 3.30
CA ALA A 61 -15.54 1.06 3.34
C ALA A 61 -16.14 1.25 4.75
N THR A 62 -16.03 0.24 5.63
CA THR A 62 -16.74 0.22 6.93
C THR A 62 -15.85 0.50 8.14
N LYS A 63 -14.54 0.29 8.06
CA LYS A 63 -13.63 0.44 9.22
C LYS A 63 -13.28 1.91 9.48
N LYS A 64 -13.20 2.26 10.76
CA LYS A 64 -12.66 3.56 11.23
C LYS A 64 -11.18 3.75 10.88
N LYS A 65 -10.43 2.65 10.77
CA LYS A 65 -9.00 2.65 10.38
C LYS A 65 -8.88 2.01 9.00
N GLN A 66 -8.67 2.85 8.00
CA GLN A 66 -8.40 2.43 6.64
C GLN A 66 -6.96 1.90 6.54
N ASP A 67 -6.77 0.87 5.71
CA ASP A 67 -5.43 0.45 5.32
C ASP A 67 -4.72 1.62 4.61
N SER A 68 -3.39 1.67 4.66
CA SER A 68 -2.64 2.63 3.84
C SER A 68 -2.96 2.42 2.36
N LEU A 69 -2.91 3.50 1.57
CA LEU A 69 -3.25 3.45 0.15
C LEU A 69 -2.41 2.40 -0.60
N SER A 70 -1.11 2.32 -0.29
CA SER A 70 -0.19 1.31 -0.84
C SER A 70 -0.61 -0.12 -0.49
N SER A 71 -0.98 -0.39 0.78
CA SER A 71 -1.47 -1.70 1.20
C SER A 71 -2.77 -2.07 0.48
N LEU A 72 -3.70 -1.12 0.35
CA LEU A 72 -4.96 -1.34 -0.36
C LEU A 72 -4.71 -1.67 -1.84
N TYR A 73 -3.90 -0.87 -2.53
CA TYR A 73 -3.53 -1.09 -3.92
C TYR A 73 -2.86 -2.45 -4.14
N ASN A 74 -1.89 -2.82 -3.30
CA ASN A 74 -1.17 -4.08 -3.43
C ASN A 74 -2.08 -5.30 -3.25
N LYS A 75 -2.93 -5.28 -2.21
CA LYS A 75 -3.88 -6.37 -1.97
C LYS A 75 -4.90 -6.46 -3.11
N LEU A 76 -5.47 -5.33 -3.54
CA LEU A 76 -6.44 -5.30 -4.63
C LEU A 76 -5.83 -5.80 -5.94
N SER A 77 -4.62 -5.35 -6.28
CA SER A 77 -3.87 -5.80 -7.47
C SER A 77 -3.54 -7.30 -7.41
N THR A 78 -3.25 -7.82 -6.22
CA THR A 78 -2.99 -9.26 -6.03
C THR A 78 -4.22 -10.09 -6.35
N GLN A 79 -5.39 -9.71 -5.84
CA GLN A 79 -6.64 -10.43 -6.10
C GLN A 79 -7.03 -10.34 -7.58
N LEU A 80 -6.95 -9.16 -8.19
CA LEU A 80 -7.25 -8.99 -9.63
C LEU A 80 -6.30 -9.80 -10.52
N ARG A 81 -5.00 -9.84 -10.21
CA ARG A 81 -4.04 -10.66 -10.95
C ARG A 81 -4.31 -12.15 -10.82
N ALA A 82 -4.71 -12.62 -9.62
CA ALA A 82 -5.09 -14.01 -9.40
C ALA A 82 -6.31 -14.39 -10.24
N LEU A 83 -7.35 -13.54 -10.24
CA LEU A 83 -8.56 -13.72 -11.06
C LEU A 83 -8.23 -13.71 -12.56
N SER A 84 -7.40 -12.78 -13.03
CA SER A 84 -6.95 -12.72 -14.42
C SER A 84 -6.18 -13.99 -14.84
N SER A 85 -5.35 -14.54 -13.95
CA SER A 85 -4.62 -15.79 -14.20
C SER A 85 -5.54 -17.01 -14.30
N LEU A 86 -6.74 -16.94 -13.72
CA LEU A 86 -7.77 -17.97 -13.82
C LEU A 86 -8.66 -17.81 -15.07
N GLY A 87 -8.43 -16.77 -15.88
CA GLY A 87 -9.20 -16.48 -17.10
C GLY A 87 -10.40 -15.56 -16.87
N VAL A 88 -10.53 -14.97 -15.69
CA VAL A 88 -11.58 -14.01 -15.38
C VAL A 88 -11.15 -12.63 -15.87
N THR A 89 -11.84 -12.10 -16.88
CA THR A 89 -11.51 -10.79 -17.47
C THR A 89 -12.17 -9.66 -16.70
N THR A 90 -11.56 -8.47 -16.77
CA THR A 90 -12.12 -7.25 -16.17
C THR A 90 -13.48 -6.90 -16.77
N ASP A 91 -13.80 -7.33 -17.99
CA ASP A 91 -15.11 -7.08 -18.61
C ASP A 91 -16.25 -7.82 -17.90
N GLN A 92 -15.99 -9.04 -17.40
CA GLN A 92 -17.00 -9.85 -16.72
C GLN A 92 -17.39 -9.28 -15.35
N TRP A 93 -16.43 -8.66 -14.64
CA TRP A 93 -16.63 -8.22 -13.26
C TRP A 93 -16.50 -6.71 -13.06
N GLY A 94 -16.02 -5.97 -14.04
CA GLY A 94 -15.69 -4.55 -13.93
C GLY A 94 -16.89 -3.70 -13.58
N VAL A 95 -18.08 -4.03 -14.11
CA VAL A 95 -19.33 -3.31 -13.80
C VAL A 95 -19.74 -3.47 -12.33
N ILE A 96 -19.51 -4.64 -11.75
CA ILE A 96 -19.89 -4.96 -10.37
C ILE A 96 -18.82 -4.47 -9.39
N LEU A 97 -17.55 -4.70 -9.71
CA LEU A 97 -16.43 -4.39 -8.84
C LEU A 97 -16.11 -2.90 -8.82
N TYR A 98 -16.30 -2.17 -9.92
CA TYR A 98 -15.96 -0.74 -9.97
C TYR A 98 -16.70 0.09 -8.90
N PRO A 99 -18.04 0.01 -8.76
CA PRO A 99 -18.76 0.73 -7.71
C PRO A 99 -18.27 0.36 -6.30
N SER A 100 -17.95 -0.92 -6.08
CA SER A 100 -17.48 -1.38 -4.78
C SER A 100 -16.07 -0.86 -4.47
N VAL A 101 -15.14 -0.96 -5.41
CA VAL A 101 -13.80 -0.39 -5.26
C VAL A 101 -13.88 1.12 -5.04
N LYS A 102 -14.71 1.82 -5.82
CA LYS A 102 -14.94 3.26 -5.65
C LYS A 102 -15.44 3.59 -4.24
N SER A 103 -16.45 2.87 -3.71
CA SER A 103 -17.00 3.15 -2.38
C SER A 103 -16.03 2.86 -1.24
N SER A 104 -15.04 2.00 -1.47
CA SER A 104 -14.01 1.66 -0.48
C SER A 104 -12.88 2.68 -0.34
N LEU A 105 -12.79 3.66 -1.25
CA LEU A 105 -11.68 4.61 -1.24
C LEU A 105 -11.94 5.80 -0.30
N PRO A 106 -10.88 6.34 0.34
CA PRO A 106 -10.98 7.58 1.11
C PRO A 106 -11.47 8.75 0.23
N THR A 107 -12.25 9.67 0.81
CA THR A 107 -12.85 10.80 0.08
C THR A 107 -11.83 11.67 -0.66
N HIS A 108 -10.65 11.89 -0.08
CA HIS A 108 -9.60 12.70 -0.71
C HIS A 108 -8.99 12.03 -1.95
N ILE A 109 -8.88 10.70 -1.93
CA ILE A 109 -8.42 9.89 -3.08
C ILE A 109 -9.48 9.92 -4.18
N LEU A 110 -10.75 9.71 -3.83
CA LEU A 110 -11.86 9.79 -4.78
C LEU A 110 -11.96 11.16 -5.46
N ARG A 111 -11.82 12.25 -4.70
CA ARG A 111 -11.83 13.60 -5.26
C ARG A 111 -10.68 13.81 -6.26
N SER A 112 -9.51 13.26 -5.97
CA SER A 112 -8.34 13.35 -6.85
C SER A 112 -8.56 12.55 -8.13
N PHE A 113 -9.09 11.32 -8.02
CA PHE A 113 -9.48 10.50 -9.15
C PHE A 113 -10.50 11.20 -10.06
N GLU A 114 -11.56 11.78 -9.50
CA GLU A 114 -12.59 12.47 -10.28
C GLU A 114 -12.06 13.72 -10.99
N ARG A 115 -11.10 14.43 -10.40
CA ARG A 115 -10.41 15.56 -11.06
C ARG A 115 -9.58 15.09 -12.25
N GLN A 116 -8.77 14.04 -12.06
CA GLN A 116 -7.96 13.49 -13.14
C GLN A 116 -8.83 12.93 -14.27
N ARG A 117 -9.90 12.22 -13.92
CA ARG A 117 -10.82 11.66 -14.91
C ARG A 117 -11.53 12.73 -15.74
N LYS A 118 -11.89 13.88 -15.15
CA LYS A 118 -12.51 15.00 -15.87
C LYS A 118 -11.57 15.70 -16.86
N ASN A 119 -10.26 15.58 -16.67
CA ASN A 119 -9.25 16.12 -17.59
C ASN A 119 -8.95 15.17 -18.77
N ILE A 120 -9.47 13.94 -18.73
CA ILE A 120 -9.37 13.00 -19.84
C ILE A 120 -10.67 13.16 -20.64
N ASP A 121 -10.63 14.04 -21.65
CA ASP A 121 -11.72 14.16 -22.61
C ASP A 121 -12.02 12.79 -23.24
N SER A 122 -13.30 12.42 -23.18
CA SER A 122 -14.07 11.51 -24.05
C SER A 122 -13.35 10.44 -24.90
N GLU A 123 -13.89 9.21 -24.84
CA GLU A 123 -13.77 8.10 -25.82
C GLU A 123 -12.75 6.97 -25.59
N GLN A 124 -12.14 6.84 -24.41
CA GLN A 124 -11.41 5.62 -24.10
C GLN A 124 -12.24 4.70 -23.21
N SER A 125 -12.73 3.63 -23.83
CA SER A 125 -13.30 2.42 -23.23
C SER A 125 -12.26 1.64 -22.41
N ILE A 126 -11.43 2.33 -21.63
CA ILE A 126 -10.68 1.69 -20.56
C ILE A 126 -11.74 1.16 -19.60
N SER A 127 -11.71 -0.14 -19.31
CA SER A 127 -12.63 -0.72 -18.34
C SER A 127 -12.57 0.15 -17.08
N THR A 128 -13.72 0.57 -16.57
CA THR A 128 -13.78 1.59 -15.50
C THR A 128 -12.96 1.17 -14.26
N LEU A 129 -12.74 -0.13 -14.09
CA LEU A 129 -11.91 -0.72 -13.06
C LEU A 129 -10.41 -0.57 -13.34
N ASP A 130 -9.94 -0.77 -14.56
CA ASP A 130 -8.52 -0.57 -14.89
C ASP A 130 -8.10 0.90 -14.75
N ALA A 131 -9.02 1.82 -15.05
CA ALA A 131 -8.81 3.26 -14.83
C ALA A 131 -8.61 3.60 -13.34
N ILE A 132 -9.39 3.01 -12.43
CA ILE A 132 -9.22 3.27 -10.99
C ILE A 132 -7.97 2.58 -10.44
N VAL A 133 -7.62 1.38 -10.93
CA VAL A 133 -6.41 0.66 -10.49
C VAL A 133 -5.14 1.37 -10.95
N SER A 134 -5.09 1.84 -12.19
CA SER A 134 -3.97 2.63 -12.71
C SER A 134 -3.82 3.96 -11.98
N PHE A 135 -4.93 4.63 -11.67
CA PHE A 135 -4.91 5.82 -10.83
C PHE A 135 -4.31 5.54 -9.45
N LEU A 136 -4.77 4.49 -8.75
CA LEU A 136 -4.25 4.13 -7.44
C LEU A 136 -2.74 3.84 -7.48
N LYS A 137 -2.26 3.20 -8.55
CA LYS A 137 -0.83 3.00 -8.77
C LYS A 137 -0.07 4.32 -8.82
N SER A 138 -0.55 5.29 -9.62
CA SER A 138 0.11 6.59 -9.75
C SER A 138 0.08 7.41 -8.45
N GLU A 139 -1.01 7.33 -7.68
CA GLU A 139 -1.12 8.04 -6.41
C GLU A 139 -0.19 7.44 -5.35
N VAL A 140 -0.08 6.11 -5.29
CA VAL A 140 0.88 5.42 -4.40
C VAL A 140 2.31 5.81 -4.74
N GLN A 141 2.68 5.79 -6.02
CA GLN A 141 4.01 6.21 -6.47
C GLN A 141 4.29 7.67 -6.10
N SER A 142 3.31 8.55 -6.31
CA SER A 142 3.42 9.97 -5.94
C SER A 142 3.61 10.17 -4.43
N GLU A 143 2.95 9.36 -3.59
CA GLU A 143 3.18 9.40 -2.15
C GLU A 143 4.59 8.94 -1.77
N GLU A 144 5.12 7.92 -2.44
CA GLU A 144 6.47 7.40 -2.21
C GLU A 144 7.54 8.42 -2.61
N GLU A 145 7.38 9.08 -3.76
CA GLU A 145 8.24 10.16 -4.23
C GLU A 145 8.21 11.38 -3.28
N LYS A 146 7.02 11.75 -2.78
CA LYS A 146 6.86 12.80 -1.75
C LYS A 146 7.55 12.43 -0.44
N LYS A 147 7.51 11.15 -0.04
CA LYS A 147 8.21 10.66 1.15
C LYS A 147 9.72 10.71 0.96
N LEU A 148 10.21 10.30 -0.21
CA LEU A 148 11.64 10.30 -0.54
C LEU A 148 12.21 11.72 -0.54
N SER A 149 11.60 12.63 -1.31
CA SER A 149 12.00 14.05 -1.36
C SER A 149 11.95 14.72 0.02
N ARG A 150 10.94 14.43 0.85
CA ARG A 150 10.91 14.92 2.23
C ARG A 150 12.03 14.35 3.08
N SER A 151 12.38 13.06 2.92
CA SER A 151 13.46 12.43 3.69
C SER A 151 14.84 12.99 3.35
N GLU A 152 15.06 13.45 2.11
CA GLU A 152 16.29 14.09 1.65
C GLU A 152 16.48 15.52 2.21
N ILE A 153 15.39 16.20 2.60
CA ILE A 153 15.42 17.56 3.15
C ILE A 153 15.63 17.58 4.69
N LEU A 154 15.40 16.44 5.38
CA LEU A 154 15.52 16.34 6.84
C LEU A 154 16.94 16.52 7.44
N PRO A 155 18.07 16.31 6.74
CA PRO A 155 19.38 16.66 7.28
C PRO A 155 19.55 18.18 7.43
N TYR A 156 19.05 18.97 6.47
CA TYR A 156 19.32 20.41 6.40
C TYR A 156 18.42 21.25 7.33
N GLU A 157 17.15 20.89 7.50
CA GLU A 157 16.26 21.64 8.41
C GLU A 157 16.61 21.50 9.91
N ARG A 158 17.32 20.43 10.28
CA ARG A 158 17.74 20.21 11.68
C ARG A 158 18.86 21.17 12.08
N GLU A 159 19.80 21.45 11.19
CA GLU A 159 20.87 22.43 11.43
C GLU A 159 20.33 23.85 11.56
N CYS A 160 19.39 24.27 10.70
CA CYS A 160 18.79 25.62 10.77
C CYS A 160 18.00 25.86 12.07
N LYS A 161 17.32 24.85 12.62
CA LYS A 161 16.58 24.96 13.88
C LYS A 161 17.51 25.04 15.11
N HIS A 162 18.67 24.39 15.06
CA HIS A 162 19.66 24.49 16.14
C HIS A 162 20.36 25.87 16.17
N LEU A 163 20.69 26.42 15.01
CA LEU A 163 21.27 27.77 14.89
C LEU A 163 20.30 28.87 15.37
N ALA A 164 19.02 28.79 15.01
CA ALA A 164 18.00 29.74 15.46
C ALA A 164 17.76 29.68 16.98
N LYS A 165 17.84 28.49 17.59
CA LYS A 165 17.68 28.31 19.04
C LYS A 165 18.90 28.82 19.83
N SER A 166 20.10 28.72 19.25
CA SER A 166 21.33 29.29 19.84
C SER A 166 21.32 30.83 19.83
N GLN A 167 20.77 31.47 18.79
CA GLN A 167 20.71 32.92 18.73
C GLN A 167 19.72 33.49 19.76
N ASN A 168 18.53 32.90 19.88
CA ASN A 168 17.51 33.37 20.82
C ASN A 168 17.94 33.23 22.29
N THR A 169 18.75 32.21 22.61
CA THR A 169 19.26 31.99 23.98
C THR A 169 20.35 32.99 24.34
N LEU A 170 21.23 33.36 23.40
CA LEU A 170 22.21 34.43 23.62
C LEU A 170 21.53 35.79 23.80
N THR A 171 20.52 36.11 23.00
CA THR A 171 19.76 37.36 23.13
C THR A 171 19.08 37.47 24.49
N ALA A 172 18.42 36.39 24.95
CA ALA A 172 17.77 36.38 26.26
C ALA A 172 18.77 36.47 27.44
N ALA A 173 19.94 35.85 27.33
CA ALA A 173 20.98 35.93 28.36
C ALA A 173 21.59 37.35 28.45
N VAL A 174 21.78 38.02 27.32
CA VAL A 174 22.25 39.41 27.28
C VAL A 174 21.22 40.35 27.89
N GLU A 175 19.93 40.16 27.62
CA GLU A 175 18.85 40.97 28.21
C GLU A 175 18.77 40.80 29.74
N LEU A 176 18.91 39.58 30.24
CA LEU A 176 18.93 39.32 31.70
C LEU A 176 20.12 39.99 32.38
N PHE A 177 21.31 39.93 31.77
CA PHE A 177 22.51 40.57 32.32
C PHE A 177 22.39 42.11 32.35
N ILE A 178 21.77 42.70 31.32
CA ILE A 178 21.49 44.15 31.27
C ILE A 178 20.48 44.55 32.36
N GLN A 179 19.50 43.69 32.66
CA GLN A 179 18.50 43.94 33.71
C GLN A 179 19.12 43.89 35.11
N GLU A 180 19.94 42.87 35.38
CA GLU A 180 20.63 42.68 36.65
C GLU A 180 21.65 43.80 36.94
N SER A 181 22.25 44.36 35.88
CA SER A 181 23.13 45.55 35.95
C SER A 181 22.37 46.85 36.28
N LYS A 182 21.08 46.94 35.97
CA LYS A 182 20.23 48.10 36.30
C LYS A 182 19.68 48.00 37.72
N ASP A 183 19.32 46.80 38.16
CA ASP A 183 18.83 46.57 39.52
C ASP A 183 19.93 46.79 40.56
N THR A 184 21.17 46.37 40.28
CA THR A 184 22.31 46.65 41.18
C THR A 184 22.65 48.15 41.32
N ARG A 185 22.29 48.99 40.34
CA ARG A 185 22.43 50.44 40.42
C ARG A 185 21.31 51.13 41.20
N SER A 186 20.11 50.52 41.31
CA SER A 186 19.00 51.10 42.09
C SER A 186 19.15 50.83 43.60
N PHE A 187 19.88 49.79 44.00
CA PHE A 187 20.19 49.51 45.42
C PHE A 187 21.28 50.41 46.04
N LEU A 188 22.11 51.07 45.23
CA LEU A 188 23.15 51.99 45.73
C LEU A 188 22.68 53.46 45.84
N SER A 189 21.42 53.76 45.48
CA SER A 189 20.85 55.12 45.52
C SER A 189 19.94 55.39 46.73
N SER A 190 19.77 54.43 47.66
CA SER A 190 19.01 54.60 48.90
C SER A 190 19.86 54.29 50.13
N HIS A 191 20.87 55.12 50.39
CA HIS A 191 21.43 55.40 51.72
C HIS A 191 21.96 56.83 51.75
#